data_AF-A0A7Y5E4X5-F1
#
_entry.id   AF-A0A7Y5E4X5-F1
#
_cell.length_a   1.000
_cell.length_b   1.000
_cell.length_c   1.000
_cell.angle_alpha   90.00
_cell.angle_beta   90.00
_cell.angle_gamma   90.00
#
_symmetry.space_group_name_H-M   'P 1'
#
loop_
_entity.id
_entity.type
_entity.pdbx_description
1 polymer ?
#
loop_
_entity_poly.entity_id
_entity_poly.type
_entity_poly.pdbx_seq_one_letter_code
_entity_poly.pdbx_strand_id
1 'polypeptide(L)' 'MNKKPGQSTGNQGGIFQEVGPKGGKHPNYATVADNKPLPPTTKPGSVWAPVKITPDSKR' A
#
# COMPACT_ATOMS: atom_id res chain seq x y z
N MET A 1 -1.37 -5.13 9.01
CA MET A 1 -2.01 -5.96 7.96
C MET A 1 -1.51 -5.48 6.61
N ASN A 2 -0.89 -6.36 5.83
CA ASN A 2 -0.45 -6.05 4.47
C ASN A 2 -1.66 -6.05 3.53
N LYS A 3 -1.75 -5.06 2.65
CA LYS A 3 -2.85 -4.90 1.69
C LYS A 3 -2.47 -5.53 0.35
N LYS A 4 -3.47 -6.06 -0.36
CA LYS A 4 -3.24 -6.62 -1.70
C LYS A 4 -3.30 -5.52 -2.77
N PRO A 5 -2.56 -5.65 -3.89
CA PRO A 5 -2.79 -4.80 -5.05
C PRO A 5 -4.27 -4.84 -5.47
N GLY A 6 -4.82 -3.70 -5.88
CA GLY A 6 -6.24 -3.52 -6.20
C GLY A 6 -7.17 -3.35 -4.99
N GLN A 7 -6.69 -3.58 -3.77
CA GLN A 7 -7.49 -3.33 -2.56
C GLN A 7 -7.64 -1.82 -2.35
N SER A 8 -8.86 -1.36 -2.08
CA SER A 8 -9.10 0.03 -1.71
C SER A 8 -8.36 0.37 -0.41
N THR A 9 -7.64 1.47 -0.41
CA THR A 9 -7.04 2.02 0.81
C THR A 9 -8.11 2.53 1.78
N GLY A 10 -9.33 2.83 1.31
CA GLY A 10 -10.38 3.42 2.15
C GLY A 10 -9.90 4.75 2.72
N ASN A 11 -10.15 5.00 4.01
CA ASN A 11 -9.68 6.21 4.69
C ASN A 11 -8.26 6.04 5.28
N GLN A 12 -7.46 5.16 4.66
CA GLN A 12 -6.08 4.85 5.06
C GLN A 12 -5.15 5.02 3.85
N GLY A 13 -5.39 6.04 3.03
CA GLY A 13 -4.45 6.49 2.02
C GLY A 13 -3.12 6.84 2.65
N GLY A 14 -2.03 6.70 1.92
CA GLY A 14 -0.68 6.90 2.43
C GLY A 14 0.40 6.29 1.56
N ILE A 15 1.57 6.15 2.16
CA ILE A 15 2.75 5.53 1.58
C ILE A 15 2.78 4.06 1.97
N PHE A 16 2.88 3.20 0.97
CA PHE A 16 2.98 1.75 1.09
C PHE A 16 4.30 1.28 0.50
N GLN A 17 4.94 0.31 1.14
CA GLN A 17 6.14 -0.36 0.64
C GLN A 17 5.78 -1.75 0.11
N GLU A 18 6.31 -2.11 -1.05
CA GLU A 18 6.14 -3.45 -1.59
C GLU A 18 6.93 -4.46 -0.75
N VAL A 19 6.25 -5.52 -0.32
CA VAL A 19 6.83 -6.66 0.37
C VAL A 19 6.57 -7.89 -0.47
N GLY A 20 7.63 -8.57 -0.87
CA GLY A 20 7.54 -9.78 -1.68
C GLY A 20 6.85 -10.93 -0.94
N PRO A 21 6.46 -11.99 -1.65
CA PRO A 21 5.74 -13.14 -1.10
C PRO A 21 6.51 -13.88 0.02
N LYS A 22 7.84 -13.74 0.06
CA LYS A 22 8.71 -14.30 1.11
C LYS A 22 9.02 -13.33 2.26
N GLY A 23 8.37 -12.16 2.31
CA GLY A 23 8.63 -11.12 3.33
C GLY A 23 9.80 -10.18 3.03
N GLY A 24 10.43 -10.30 1.84
CA GLY A 24 11.49 -9.38 1.41
C GLY A 24 10.94 -7.99 1.12
N LYS A 25 11.43 -6.97 1.84
CA LYS A 25 11.04 -5.58 1.57
C LYS A 25 11.74 -5.08 0.31
N HIS A 26 10.98 -4.61 -0.65
CA HIS A 26 11.52 -3.99 -1.85
C HIS A 26 11.70 -2.48 -1.62
N PRO A 27 12.69 -1.83 -2.25
CA PRO A 27 12.80 -0.37 -2.27
C PRO A 27 11.77 0.26 -3.22
N ASN A 28 10.58 -0.35 -3.33
CA ASN A 28 9.48 0.13 -4.14
C ASN A 28 8.39 0.68 -3.20
N TYR A 29 7.98 1.91 -3.45
CA TYR A 29 7.02 2.63 -2.63
C TYR A 29 5.90 3.18 -3.51
N ALA A 30 4.66 2.94 -3.10
CA ALA A 30 3.48 3.50 -3.74
C ALA A 30 2.81 4.48 -2.78
N THR A 31 2.57 5.69 -3.26
CA THR A 31 1.74 6.67 -2.55
C THR A 31 0.35 6.62 -3.15
N VAL A 32 -0.64 6.32 -2.33
CA VAL A 32 -2.03 6.13 -2.77
C VAL A 32 -2.92 7.02 -1.93
N ALA A 33 -3.78 7.81 -2.58
CA ALA A 33 -4.74 8.67 -1.90
C ALA A 33 -5.87 7.86 -1.26
N ASP A 34 -6.60 8.49 -0.34
CA ASP A 34 -7.80 7.88 0.25
C ASP A 34 -8.81 7.48 -0.82
N ASN A 35 -9.54 6.40 -0.57
CA ASN A 35 -10.54 5.81 -1.46
C ASN A 35 -9.99 5.41 -2.84
N LYS A 36 -8.67 5.30 -3.01
CA LYS A 36 -8.05 4.77 -4.23
C LYS A 36 -7.61 3.31 -4.05
N PRO A 37 -7.76 2.48 -5.10
CA PRO A 37 -7.20 1.14 -5.10
C PRO A 37 -5.67 1.20 -5.13
N LEU A 38 -5.02 0.29 -4.41
CA LEU A 38 -3.57 0.13 -4.46
C LEU A 38 -3.14 -0.29 -5.87
N PRO A 39 -2.02 0.24 -6.39
CA PRO A 39 -1.51 -0.15 -7.70
C PRO A 39 -1.07 -1.62 -7.70
N PRO A 40 -0.98 -2.25 -8.90
CA PRO A 40 -0.35 -3.56 -9.03
C PRO A 40 1.10 -3.51 -8.52
N THR A 41 1.53 -4.58 -7.85
CA THR A 41 2.92 -4.75 -7.43
C THR A 41 3.78 -5.18 -8.61
N THR A 42 5.09 -4.95 -8.52
CA THR A 42 6.01 -5.33 -9.61
C THR A 42 6.09 -6.84 -9.80
N LYS A 43 5.88 -7.61 -8.73
CA LYS A 43 5.85 -9.08 -8.79
C LYS A 43 4.49 -9.64 -8.35
N PRO A 44 4.04 -10.75 -8.98
CA PRO A 44 2.87 -11.48 -8.52
C PRO A 44 3.14 -12.09 -7.14
N GLY A 45 2.16 -12.01 -6.24
CA GLY A 45 2.27 -12.48 -4.86
C GLY A 45 2.93 -11.49 -3.88
N SER A 46 3.41 -10.34 -4.35
CA SER A 46 3.78 -9.24 -3.47
C SER A 46 2.56 -8.57 -2.84
N VAL A 47 2.78 -7.93 -1.70
CA VAL A 47 1.77 -7.18 -0.93
C VAL A 47 2.28 -5.80 -0.60
N TRP A 48 1.37 -4.88 -0.29
CA TRP A 48 1.67 -3.52 0.14
C TRP A 48 1.64 -3.43 1.66
N ALA A 49 2.79 -3.15 2.28
CA ALA A 49 2.88 -2.86 3.69
C ALA A 49 2.72 -1.34 3.91
N PRO A 50 1.77 -0.87 4.73
CA PRO A 50 1.66 0.55 5.06
C PRO A 50 2.90 1.00 5.82
N VAL A 51 3.61 1.98 5.28
CA VAL A 51 4.77 2.63 5.94
C VAL A 51 4.31 3.86 6.69
N LYS A 52 3.55 4.72 6.00
CA LYS A 52 3.03 5.96 6.58
C LYS A 52 1.63 6.19 6.05
N ILE A 53 0.66 6.16 6.94
CA ILE A 53 -0.73 6.47 6.60
C ILE A 53 -0.89 7.98 6.64
N THR A 54 -1.47 8.57 5.60
CA THR A 54 -1.92 9.96 5.62
C THR A 54 -3.08 10.03 6.59
N PRO A 55 -2.97 10.78 7.70
CA PRO A 55 -4.10 10.94 8.60
C PRO A 55 -5.21 11.70 7.87
N ASP A 56 -6.39 11.08 7.80
CA ASP A 56 -7.61 11.72 7.31
C ASP A 56 -7.84 12.99 8.11
N SER A 57 -7.63 14.15 7.48
CA SER A 57 -7.91 15.44 8.08
C SER A 57 -9.42 15.62 8.04
N LYS A 58 -10.11 15.00 9.01
CA LYS A 58 -11.45 15.42 9.41
C LYS A 58 -11.34 16.82 9.98
N ARG A 59 -11.40 17.80 9.08
CA ARG A 59 -11.51 19.22 9.40
C ARG A 59 -12.96 19.54 9.77
#